data_AF-A0A8S3X7W6-F1
#
_entry.id   AF-A0A8S3X7W6-F1
#
_cell.length_a   1.000
_cell.length_b   1.000
_cell.length_c   1.000
_cell.angle_alpha   90.00
_cell.angle_beta   90.00
_cell.angle_gamma   90.00
#
_symmetry.space_group_name_H-M   'P 1'
#
loop_
_entity.id
_entity.type
_entity.pdbx_description
1 polymer ?
#
loop_
_entity_poly.entity_id
_entity_poly.type
_entity_poly.pdbx_seq_one_letter_code
_entity_poly.pdbx_strand_id
1 'polypeptide(L)'
;MSKLQRTPPKCPSNPDISLTTSDASYVNTRKRFSGGYDSEFLSALIDEHFNTLDVKIKETITNIVTSTISNELAKISHSLSSLNTTISELRDENINLKQRITDLNNHLSEVDTTLSDLNEQSISFDTRLKTVESQVSKDNYLSDKLDVMEIKLAAMEQQARDCNIEISNLPERRGENLVTVIINIGVLINQQIQPSDIILAHRVPHVGENDKRPKNAIIKFKSKILRDNFVASYRAKKGLTSEQLSITGSSNKIYI
;
A
#
# COMPACT_ATOMS: atom_id res chain seq x y z
N MET A 1 -32.91 15.92 -60.97
CA MET A 1 -33.85 14.80 -61.22
C MET A 1 -34.65 14.60 -59.93
N SER A 2 -35.97 14.38 -59.90
CA SER A 2 -36.95 14.18 -60.97
C SER A 2 -38.20 15.06 -60.78
N LYS A 3 -38.91 15.37 -61.87
CA LYS A 3 -40.25 16.01 -61.88
C LYS A 3 -41.36 14.96 -61.79
N LEU A 4 -42.62 15.43 -61.88
CA LEU A 4 -43.95 14.76 -62.06
C LEU A 4 -44.81 14.93 -60.79
N GLN A 5 -45.81 15.81 -60.68
CA GLN A 5 -46.80 16.38 -61.61
C GLN A 5 -47.70 15.33 -62.30
N ARG A 6 -48.97 15.23 -61.87
CA ARG A 6 -50.12 14.68 -62.64
C ARG A 6 -51.49 14.95 -61.98
N THR A 7 -52.13 16.04 -62.42
CA THR A 7 -53.56 16.09 -62.80
C THR A 7 -53.71 15.52 -64.23
N PRO A 8 -54.89 15.46 -64.90
CA PRO A 8 -56.27 15.83 -64.52
C PRO A 8 -57.14 14.54 -64.36
N PRO A 9 -58.33 14.27 -64.98
CA PRO A 9 -59.04 14.86 -66.13
C PRO A 9 -60.25 15.76 -65.78
N LYS A 10 -60.94 16.24 -66.82
CA LYS A 10 -62.37 16.65 -66.88
C LYS A 10 -63.09 15.67 -67.81
N CYS A 11 -64.42 15.49 -67.69
CA CYS A 11 -65.35 15.35 -68.82
C CYS A 11 -66.84 15.36 -68.36
N PRO A 12 -67.82 15.59 -69.26
CA PRO A 12 -69.06 16.32 -68.90
C PRO A 12 -70.37 15.58 -69.20
N SER A 13 -71.51 16.16 -68.82
CA SER A 13 -72.80 16.00 -69.51
C SER A 13 -73.71 17.21 -69.24
N ASN A 14 -74.24 17.82 -70.31
CA ASN A 14 -75.30 18.84 -70.28
C ASN A 14 -76.69 18.13 -70.27
N PRO A 15 -77.82 18.82 -70.06
CA PRO A 15 -78.43 19.45 -71.23
C PRO A 15 -79.11 20.81 -71.00
N ASP A 16 -79.17 21.57 -72.09
CA ASP A 16 -80.10 22.68 -72.29
C ASP A 16 -81.57 22.28 -72.10
N ILE A 17 -82.41 23.27 -71.81
CA ILE A 17 -83.58 23.58 -72.64
C ILE A 17 -83.81 25.09 -72.60
N SER A 18 -83.53 25.74 -73.73
CA SER A 18 -84.21 26.97 -74.14
C SER A 18 -85.25 26.59 -75.18
N LEU A 19 -86.52 26.91 -74.95
CA LEU A 19 -87.53 26.91 -76.00
C LEU A 19 -88.42 28.14 -75.84
N THR A 20 -88.40 28.98 -76.87
CA THR A 20 -89.28 30.12 -77.09
C THR A 20 -90.59 29.69 -77.76
N THR A 21 -91.54 30.63 -77.87
CA THR A 21 -92.83 30.51 -78.61
C THR A 21 -93.88 29.60 -77.94
N SER A 22 -95.18 29.87 -78.03
CA SER A 22 -95.93 30.97 -78.68
C SER A 22 -97.30 31.15 -78.00
N ASP A 23 -98.04 32.16 -78.49
CA ASP A 23 -99.35 32.63 -78.06
C ASP A 23 -100.38 31.60 -77.59
N ALA A 24 -101.16 32.05 -76.60
CA ALA A 24 -102.39 31.38 -76.19
C ALA A 24 -103.44 31.36 -77.30
N SER A 25 -104.08 30.21 -77.52
CA SER A 25 -105.49 30.18 -77.94
C SER A 25 -106.17 28.84 -77.60
N TYR A 26 -107.49 28.91 -77.43
CA TYR A 26 -108.45 27.79 -77.28
C TYR A 26 -108.39 26.92 -76.02
N VAL A 27 -108.91 27.55 -74.96
CA VAL A 27 -109.72 26.99 -73.87
C VAL A 27 -110.47 25.70 -74.23
N ASN A 28 -110.43 24.71 -73.32
CA ASN A 28 -111.56 23.81 -73.09
C ASN A 28 -111.79 23.63 -71.58
N THR A 29 -112.92 24.13 -71.09
CA THR A 29 -113.24 24.25 -69.66
C THR A 29 -113.74 22.93 -69.06
N ARG A 30 -112.82 22.13 -68.48
CA ARG A 30 -113.20 21.25 -67.36
C ARG A 30 -113.18 22.06 -66.07
N LYS A 31 -114.30 22.03 -65.31
CA LYS A 31 -114.35 22.52 -63.92
C LYS A 31 -113.20 21.88 -63.14
N ARG A 32 -112.15 22.67 -62.81
CA ARG A 32 -111.13 22.21 -61.86
C ARG A 32 -111.75 22.20 -60.48
N PHE A 33 -111.64 21.05 -59.83
CA PHE A 33 -112.05 20.85 -58.45
C PHE A 33 -111.17 21.72 -57.55
N SER A 34 -111.73 22.81 -57.00
CA SER A 34 -111.05 23.68 -56.04
C SER A 34 -111.08 23.08 -54.64
N GLY A 35 -110.47 21.89 -54.49
CA GLY A 35 -110.03 21.40 -53.20
C GLY A 35 -108.76 22.15 -52.83
N GLY A 36 -108.91 23.29 -52.14
CA GLY A 36 -107.76 24.01 -51.62
C GLY A 36 -107.08 23.15 -50.55
N TYR A 37 -105.80 22.85 -50.73
CA TYR A 37 -104.95 22.68 -49.55
C TYR A 37 -104.88 24.03 -48.87
N ASP A 38 -105.24 24.06 -47.58
CA ASP A 38 -105.22 25.30 -46.83
C ASP A 38 -103.80 25.87 -46.79
N SER A 39 -103.66 27.19 -46.94
CA SER A 39 -102.35 27.83 -46.84
C SER A 39 -101.75 27.61 -45.44
N GLU A 40 -102.61 27.45 -44.44
CA GLU A 40 -102.28 27.13 -43.06
C GLU A 40 -101.66 25.72 -42.92
N PHE A 41 -102.12 24.74 -43.70
CA PHE A 41 -101.56 23.37 -43.68
C PHE A 41 -100.16 23.30 -44.29
N LEU A 42 -99.93 24.01 -45.40
CA LEU A 42 -98.59 24.09 -46.01
C LEU A 42 -97.59 24.83 -45.12
N SER A 43 -98.02 25.88 -44.40
CA SER A 43 -97.18 26.51 -43.37
C SER A 43 -96.82 25.52 -42.28
N ALA A 44 -97.82 24.86 -41.68
CA ALA A 44 -97.59 23.91 -40.58
C ALA A 44 -96.61 22.77 -40.94
N LEU A 45 -96.70 22.23 -42.16
CA LEU A 45 -95.77 21.18 -42.64
C LEU A 45 -94.34 21.72 -42.86
N ILE A 46 -94.20 22.96 -43.32
CA ILE A 46 -92.91 23.64 -43.48
C ILE A 46 -92.30 23.92 -42.09
N ASP A 47 -93.10 24.39 -41.14
CA ASP A 47 -92.70 24.64 -39.76
C ASP A 47 -92.30 23.34 -39.03
N GLU A 48 -93.03 22.23 -39.24
CA GLU A 48 -92.65 20.89 -38.76
C GLU A 48 -91.31 20.42 -39.33
N HIS A 49 -91.08 20.64 -40.64
CA HIS A 49 -89.82 20.33 -41.28
C HIS A 49 -88.65 21.18 -40.76
N PHE A 50 -88.86 22.49 -40.53
CA PHE A 50 -87.85 23.37 -39.94
C PHE A 50 -87.53 23.00 -38.49
N ASN A 51 -88.54 22.70 -37.67
CA ASN A 51 -88.36 22.20 -36.31
C ASN A 51 -87.57 20.87 -36.29
N THR A 52 -87.90 19.95 -37.19
CA THR A 52 -87.16 18.67 -37.35
C THR A 52 -85.70 18.90 -37.78
N LEU A 53 -85.45 19.90 -38.65
CA LEU A 53 -84.11 20.26 -39.08
C LEU A 53 -83.30 20.89 -37.94
N ASP A 54 -83.87 21.82 -37.18
CA ASP A 54 -83.25 22.48 -36.03
C ASP A 54 -82.89 21.46 -34.93
N VAL A 55 -83.79 20.53 -34.60
CA VAL A 55 -83.51 19.42 -33.67
C VAL A 55 -82.34 18.57 -34.17
N LYS A 56 -82.32 18.16 -35.44
CA LYS A 56 -81.23 17.35 -36.02
C LYS A 56 -79.90 18.12 -36.08
N ILE A 57 -79.92 19.41 -36.37
CA ILE A 57 -78.72 20.26 -36.37
C ILE A 57 -78.16 20.39 -34.96
N LYS A 58 -79.01 20.68 -33.97
CA LYS A 58 -78.62 20.73 -32.54
C LYS A 58 -78.05 19.40 -32.08
N GLU A 59 -78.74 18.29 -32.32
CA GLU A 59 -78.26 16.94 -31.99
C GLU A 59 -76.91 16.63 -32.64
N THR A 60 -76.75 16.90 -33.94
CA THR A 60 -75.49 16.64 -34.67
C THR A 60 -74.34 17.50 -34.13
N ILE A 61 -74.56 18.79 -33.89
CA ILE A 61 -73.56 19.70 -33.30
C ILE A 61 -73.20 19.25 -31.88
N THR A 62 -74.19 18.99 -31.03
CA THR A 62 -73.97 18.52 -29.65
C THR A 62 -73.19 17.20 -29.63
N ASN A 63 -73.50 16.25 -30.52
CA ASN A 63 -72.80 14.98 -30.62
C ASN A 63 -71.34 15.17 -31.09
N ILE A 64 -71.08 16.00 -32.10
CA ILE A 64 -69.72 16.30 -32.59
C ILE A 64 -68.91 17.04 -31.52
N VAL A 65 -69.47 18.06 -30.87
CA VAL A 65 -68.80 18.84 -29.83
C VAL A 65 -68.52 17.97 -28.60
N THR A 66 -69.50 17.20 -28.12
CA THR A 66 -69.34 16.34 -26.94
C THR A 66 -68.32 15.24 -27.19
N SER A 67 -68.34 14.58 -28.35
CA SER A 67 -67.35 13.55 -28.69
C SER A 67 -65.94 14.12 -28.85
N THR A 68 -65.79 15.28 -29.51
CA THR A 68 -64.49 15.95 -29.67
C THR A 68 -63.91 16.40 -28.33
N ILE A 69 -64.71 17.07 -27.48
CA ILE A 69 -64.29 17.49 -26.14
C ILE A 69 -63.94 16.28 -25.27
N SER A 70 -64.75 15.21 -25.30
CA SER A 70 -64.48 13.99 -24.52
C SER A 70 -63.16 13.33 -24.92
N ASN A 71 -62.84 13.32 -26.22
CA ASN A 71 -61.58 12.78 -26.74
C ASN A 71 -60.36 13.60 -26.31
N GLU A 72 -60.44 14.95 -26.39
CA GLU A 72 -59.34 15.80 -25.91
C GLU A 72 -59.18 15.74 -24.38
N LEU A 73 -60.28 15.70 -23.62
CA LEU A 73 -60.24 15.49 -22.17
C LEU A 73 -59.60 14.14 -21.80
N ALA A 74 -59.89 13.07 -22.55
CA ALA A 74 -59.24 11.77 -22.35
C ALA A 74 -57.72 11.84 -22.59
N LYS A 75 -57.27 12.50 -23.67
CA LYS A 75 -55.84 12.71 -23.95
C LYS A 75 -55.14 13.54 -22.86
N ILE A 76 -55.79 14.60 -22.38
CA ILE A 76 -55.28 15.43 -21.27
C ILE A 76 -55.19 14.59 -19.99
N SER A 77 -56.22 13.78 -19.68
CA SER A 77 -56.23 12.89 -18.52
C SER A 77 -55.11 11.84 -18.58
N HIS A 78 -54.86 11.23 -19.75
CA HIS A 78 -53.74 10.31 -19.94
C HIS A 78 -52.38 11.01 -19.77
N SER A 79 -52.22 12.21 -20.36
CA SER A 79 -51.00 13.02 -20.22
C SER A 79 -50.73 13.39 -18.76
N LEU A 80 -51.77 13.81 -18.02
CA LEU A 80 -51.68 14.14 -16.61
C LEU A 80 -51.34 12.91 -15.75
N SER A 81 -51.90 11.74 -16.07
CA SER A 81 -51.54 10.48 -15.41
C SER A 81 -50.06 10.13 -15.62
N SER A 82 -49.54 10.30 -16.84
CA SER A 82 -48.12 10.06 -17.16
C SER A 82 -47.18 11.08 -16.51
N LEU A 83 -47.61 12.33 -16.33
CA LEU A 83 -46.85 13.31 -15.56
C LEU A 83 -46.83 12.96 -14.07
N ASN A 84 -47.94 12.45 -13.51
CA ASN A 84 -47.98 12.01 -12.12
C ASN A 84 -47.08 10.81 -11.84
N THR A 85 -46.96 9.83 -12.76
CA THR A 85 -46.03 8.70 -12.60
C THR A 85 -44.57 9.16 -12.63
N THR A 86 -44.18 9.97 -13.61
CA THR A 86 -42.82 10.51 -13.72
C THR A 86 -42.44 11.42 -12.54
N ILE A 87 -43.39 12.20 -12.00
CA ILE A 87 -43.19 12.97 -10.76
C ILE A 87 -42.99 12.06 -9.54
N SER A 88 -43.62 10.88 -9.50
CA SER A 88 -43.39 9.90 -8.43
C SER A 88 -41.98 9.30 -8.54
N GLU A 89 -41.61 8.82 -9.73
CA GLU A 89 -40.29 8.25 -10.01
C GLU A 89 -39.16 9.23 -9.65
N LEU A 90 -39.28 10.50 -10.06
CA LEU A 90 -38.31 11.55 -9.71
C LEU A 90 -38.24 11.86 -8.20
N ARG A 91 -39.33 11.65 -7.44
CA ARG A 91 -39.30 11.78 -5.97
C ARG A 91 -38.54 10.62 -5.32
N ASP A 92 -38.77 9.39 -5.80
CA ASP A 92 -38.11 8.19 -5.30
C ASP A 92 -36.60 8.23 -5.61
N GLU A 93 -36.22 8.67 -6.81
CA GLU A 93 -34.81 8.96 -7.16
C GLU A 93 -34.19 10.03 -6.24
N ASN A 94 -34.92 11.12 -5.95
CA ASN A 94 -34.43 12.19 -5.08
C ASN A 94 -34.21 11.70 -3.62
N ILE A 95 -35.08 10.81 -3.13
CA ILE A 95 -34.91 10.14 -1.84
C ILE A 95 -33.67 9.24 -1.87
N ASN A 96 -33.48 8.44 -2.92
CA ASN A 96 -32.32 7.56 -3.05
C ASN A 96 -30.99 8.36 -3.14
N LEU A 97 -30.97 9.46 -3.89
CA LEU A 97 -29.81 10.36 -3.98
C LEU A 97 -29.47 10.99 -2.63
N LYS A 98 -30.46 11.44 -1.86
CA LYS A 98 -30.24 11.95 -0.49
C LYS A 98 -29.62 10.91 0.42
N GLN A 99 -30.13 9.67 0.39
CA GLN A 99 -29.58 8.57 1.17
C GLN A 99 -28.11 8.31 0.81
N ARG A 100 -27.79 8.19 -0.49
CA ARG A 100 -26.39 8.02 -0.95
C ARG A 100 -25.46 9.16 -0.53
N ILE A 101 -25.96 10.41 -0.49
CA ILE A 101 -25.18 11.55 0.02
C ILE A 101 -24.92 11.42 1.53
N THR A 102 -25.90 10.97 2.31
CA THR A 102 -25.69 10.67 3.74
C THR A 102 -24.67 9.55 3.94
N ASP A 103 -24.78 8.46 3.17
CA ASP A 103 -23.84 7.32 3.26
C ASP A 103 -22.40 7.75 2.89
N LEU A 104 -22.23 8.56 1.84
CA LEU A 104 -20.94 9.13 1.46
C LEU A 104 -20.35 10.06 2.52
N ASN A 105 -21.16 10.88 3.18
CA ASN A 105 -20.71 11.74 4.28
C ASN A 105 -20.26 10.92 5.50
N ASN A 106 -20.94 9.82 5.80
CA ASN A 106 -20.54 8.91 6.88
C ASN A 106 -19.18 8.26 6.56
N HIS A 107 -19.02 7.72 5.34
CA HIS A 107 -17.73 7.15 4.90
C HIS A 107 -16.59 8.18 4.85
N LEU A 108 -16.87 9.44 4.50
CA LEU A 108 -15.86 10.51 4.57
C LEU A 108 -15.41 10.74 6.01
N SER A 109 -16.35 10.79 6.97
CA SER A 109 -16.03 10.91 8.40
C SER A 109 -15.24 9.70 8.92
N GLU A 110 -15.54 8.48 8.46
CA GLU A 110 -14.76 7.28 8.78
C GLU A 110 -13.32 7.42 8.24
N VAL A 111 -13.16 7.81 6.98
CA VAL A 111 -11.84 8.04 6.36
C VAL A 111 -11.04 9.08 7.15
N ASP A 112 -11.65 10.22 7.52
CA ASP A 112 -10.99 11.26 8.31
C ASP A 112 -10.50 10.74 9.67
N THR A 113 -11.29 9.89 10.36
CA THR A 113 -10.83 9.25 11.61
C THR A 113 -9.66 8.31 11.38
N THR A 114 -9.72 7.44 10.36
CA THR A 114 -8.61 6.52 10.05
C THR A 114 -7.33 7.24 9.65
N LEU A 115 -7.44 8.40 8.97
CA LEU A 115 -6.30 9.24 8.61
C LEU A 115 -5.66 9.84 9.87
N SER A 116 -6.46 10.30 10.83
CA SER A 116 -5.99 10.79 12.12
C SER A 116 -5.22 9.70 12.89
N ASP A 117 -5.80 8.51 13.02
CA ASP A 117 -5.19 7.35 13.70
C ASP A 117 -3.87 6.92 13.04
N LEU A 118 -3.80 6.95 11.70
CA LEU A 118 -2.58 6.65 10.95
C LEU A 118 -1.51 7.73 11.14
N ASN A 119 -1.89 9.00 11.25
CA ASN A 119 -0.98 10.09 11.53
C ASN A 119 -0.40 10.01 12.95
N GLU A 120 -1.21 9.68 13.96
CA GLU A 120 -0.72 9.44 15.32
C GLU A 120 0.25 8.24 15.39
N GLN A 121 -0.07 7.14 14.70
CA GLN A 121 0.84 5.99 14.58
C GLN A 121 2.15 6.35 13.89
N SER A 122 2.11 7.18 12.83
CA SER A 122 3.31 7.68 12.14
C SER A 122 4.23 8.47 13.09
N ILE A 123 3.67 9.38 13.89
CA ILE A 123 4.40 10.14 14.92
C ILE A 123 4.97 9.20 16.00
N SER A 124 4.22 8.17 16.41
CA SER A 124 4.70 7.15 17.35
C SER A 124 5.87 6.34 16.78
N PHE A 125 5.86 6.02 15.49
CA PHE A 125 6.98 5.33 14.85
C PHE A 125 8.22 6.23 14.70
N ASP A 126 8.07 7.49 14.30
CA ASP A 126 9.19 8.44 14.20
C ASP A 126 9.89 8.68 15.56
N THR A 127 9.12 8.86 16.64
CA THR A 127 9.67 9.04 17.99
C THR A 127 10.40 7.78 18.50
N ARG A 128 9.87 6.59 18.20
CA ARG A 128 10.54 5.31 18.49
C ARG A 128 11.79 5.11 17.66
N LEU A 129 11.78 5.48 16.38
CA LEU A 129 12.92 5.39 15.48
C LEU A 129 14.10 6.22 16.01
N LYS A 130 13.86 7.50 16.31
CA LYS A 130 14.86 8.41 16.90
C LYS A 130 15.46 7.88 18.21
N THR A 131 14.64 7.21 19.03
CA THR A 131 15.09 6.57 20.27
C THR A 131 16.04 5.41 19.98
N VAL A 132 15.71 4.56 18.99
CA VAL A 132 16.56 3.43 18.56
C VAL A 132 17.87 3.94 17.95
N GLU A 133 17.83 4.94 17.06
CA GLU A 133 19.01 5.54 16.44
C GLU A 133 19.98 6.13 17.48
N SER A 134 19.44 6.80 18.50
CA SER A 134 20.23 7.32 19.63
C SER A 134 20.89 6.21 20.44
N GLN A 135 20.16 5.13 20.71
CA GLN A 135 20.68 3.98 21.46
C GLN A 135 21.76 3.22 20.67
N VAL A 136 21.54 2.95 19.37
CA VAL A 136 22.55 2.32 18.49
C VAL A 136 23.82 3.17 18.42
N SER A 137 23.70 4.50 18.32
CA SER A 137 24.85 5.41 18.32
C SER A 137 25.66 5.32 19.63
N LYS A 138 24.98 5.15 20.77
CA LYS A 138 25.61 4.97 22.08
C LYS A 138 26.28 3.60 22.22
N ASP A 139 25.66 2.55 21.70
CA ASP A 139 26.20 1.18 21.78
C ASP A 139 27.45 1.02 20.90
N ASN A 140 27.47 1.61 19.70
CA ASN A 140 28.68 1.71 18.88
C ASN A 140 29.83 2.41 19.63
N TYR A 141 29.57 3.56 20.25
CA TYR A 141 30.55 4.30 21.05
C TYR A 141 31.06 3.51 22.27
N LEU A 142 30.23 2.65 22.86
CA LEU A 142 30.63 1.76 23.94
C LEU A 142 31.48 0.59 23.41
N SER A 143 31.17 0.04 22.23
CA SER A 143 31.97 -0.98 21.55
C SER A 143 33.38 -0.46 21.24
N ASP A 144 33.50 0.69 20.58
CA ASP A 144 34.79 1.34 20.28
C ASP A 144 35.64 1.54 21.55
N LYS A 145 35.00 1.87 22.68
CA LYS A 145 35.68 2.00 23.97
C LYS A 145 36.14 0.68 24.55
N LEU A 146 35.37 -0.40 24.39
CA LEU A 146 35.76 -1.73 24.83
C LEU A 146 36.97 -2.23 24.04
N ASP A 147 36.99 -2.08 22.71
CA ASP A 147 38.12 -2.45 21.87
C ASP A 147 39.40 -1.69 22.29
N VAL A 148 39.28 -0.38 22.53
CA VAL A 148 40.39 0.45 23.04
C VAL A 148 40.83 0.03 24.45
N MET A 149 39.93 -0.45 25.31
CA MET A 149 40.27 -0.97 26.62
C MET A 149 40.96 -2.34 26.53
N GLU A 150 40.50 -3.24 25.67
CA GLU A 150 41.10 -4.56 25.45
C GLU A 150 42.53 -4.45 24.92
N ILE A 151 42.76 -3.59 23.91
CA ILE A 151 44.10 -3.29 23.37
C ILE A 151 45.02 -2.76 24.49
N LYS A 152 44.53 -1.87 25.35
CA LYS A 152 45.31 -1.33 26.48
C LYS A 152 45.59 -2.40 27.54
N LEU A 153 44.63 -3.26 27.85
CA LEU A 153 44.79 -4.36 28.80
C LEU A 153 45.84 -5.35 28.29
N ALA A 154 45.76 -5.78 27.02
CA ALA A 154 46.75 -6.63 26.38
C ALA A 154 48.16 -6.01 26.39
N ALA A 155 48.26 -4.70 26.11
CA ALA A 155 49.54 -3.98 26.18
C ALA A 155 50.11 -3.93 27.61
N MET A 156 49.28 -3.64 28.63
CA MET A 156 49.69 -3.65 30.04
C MET A 156 50.10 -5.05 30.51
N GLU A 157 49.39 -6.08 30.09
CA GLU A 157 49.71 -7.48 30.36
C GLU A 157 51.06 -7.89 29.75
N GLN A 158 51.32 -7.48 28.51
CA GLN A 158 52.61 -7.72 27.86
C GLN A 158 53.74 -6.95 28.56
N GLN A 159 53.48 -5.71 28.98
CA GLN A 159 54.42 -4.89 29.76
C GLN A 159 54.72 -5.51 31.15
N ALA A 160 53.75 -6.16 31.79
CA ALA A 160 53.98 -6.86 33.06
C ALA A 160 54.94 -8.07 32.92
N ARG A 161 55.03 -8.64 31.70
CA ARG A 161 55.89 -9.77 31.33
C ARG A 161 57.20 -9.33 30.66
N ASP A 162 57.48 -8.04 30.58
CA ASP A 162 58.53 -7.48 29.72
C ASP A 162 59.98 -7.69 30.23
N CYS A 163 60.15 -8.29 31.40
CA CYS A 163 61.43 -8.78 31.92
C CYS A 163 61.47 -10.31 32.10
N ASN A 164 60.42 -11.02 31.68
CA ASN A 164 60.29 -12.46 31.88
C ASN A 164 60.86 -13.22 30.67
N ILE A 165 61.54 -14.34 30.92
CA ILE A 165 61.72 -15.43 29.94
C ILE A 165 60.94 -16.65 30.39
N GLU A 166 60.56 -17.48 29.41
CA GLU A 166 59.99 -18.80 29.63
C GLU A 166 60.98 -19.86 29.15
N ILE A 167 61.28 -20.84 30.00
CA ILE A 167 62.12 -21.98 29.66
C ILE A 167 61.27 -23.23 29.59
N SER A 168 61.13 -23.76 28.38
CA SER A 168 60.35 -24.97 28.09
C SER A 168 61.26 -26.19 27.96
N ASN A 169 60.71 -27.36 28.34
CA ASN A 169 61.36 -28.68 28.25
C ASN A 169 62.67 -28.83 29.06
N LEU A 170 62.88 -27.98 30.08
CA LEU A 170 63.94 -28.17 31.09
C LEU A 170 63.56 -29.35 32.00
N PRO A 171 64.33 -30.45 32.11
CA PRO A 171 63.99 -31.57 32.98
C PRO A 171 63.77 -31.17 34.44
N GLU A 172 62.76 -31.72 35.10
CA GLU A 172 62.45 -31.46 36.53
C GLU A 172 63.32 -32.33 37.46
N ARG A 173 63.75 -31.76 38.60
CA ARG A 173 64.49 -32.48 39.63
C ARG A 173 64.04 -32.09 41.03
N ARG A 174 63.99 -33.07 41.94
CA ARG A 174 63.75 -32.83 43.37
C ARG A 174 64.91 -32.01 43.95
N GLY A 175 64.60 -30.84 44.51
CA GLY A 175 65.60 -29.94 45.09
C GLY A 175 66.41 -29.13 44.07
N GLU A 176 65.89 -28.93 42.84
CA GLU A 176 66.55 -28.05 41.87
C GLU A 176 66.59 -26.59 42.32
N ASN A 177 67.66 -25.89 41.96
CA ASN A 177 67.77 -24.44 42.11
C ASN A 177 67.78 -23.79 40.72
N LEU A 178 66.64 -23.22 40.32
CA LEU A 178 66.47 -22.58 39.01
C LEU A 178 67.42 -21.38 38.80
N VAL A 179 67.81 -20.68 39.87
CA VAL A 179 68.78 -19.57 39.80
C VAL A 179 70.14 -20.10 39.35
N THR A 180 70.61 -21.21 39.94
CA THR A 180 71.86 -21.86 39.53
C THR A 180 71.79 -22.39 38.10
N VAL A 181 70.65 -22.96 37.69
CA VAL A 181 70.44 -23.43 36.31
C VAL A 181 70.54 -22.26 35.32
N ILE A 182 69.95 -21.10 35.62
CA ILE A 182 70.03 -19.92 34.75
C ILE A 182 71.45 -19.37 34.63
N ILE A 183 72.20 -19.33 35.74
CA ILE A 183 73.60 -18.88 35.71
C ILE A 183 74.43 -19.82 34.82
N ASN A 184 74.23 -21.14 34.93
CA ASN A 184 74.88 -22.13 34.07
C ASN A 184 74.48 -21.98 32.59
N ILE A 185 73.20 -21.76 32.29
CA ILE A 185 72.73 -21.45 30.92
C ILE A 185 73.44 -20.19 30.40
N GLY A 186 73.52 -19.14 31.22
CA GLY A 186 74.19 -17.89 30.90
C GLY A 186 75.64 -18.09 30.46
N VAL A 187 76.42 -18.85 31.23
CA VAL A 187 77.80 -19.22 30.88
C VAL A 187 77.86 -19.97 29.53
N LEU A 188 76.96 -20.93 29.29
CA LEU A 188 76.95 -21.70 28.02
C LEU A 188 76.62 -20.84 26.79
N ILE A 189 75.79 -19.81 26.93
CA ILE A 189 75.41 -18.90 25.84
C ILE A 189 76.31 -17.65 25.76
N ASN A 190 77.39 -17.58 26.55
CA ASN A 190 78.28 -16.42 26.67
C ASN A 190 77.60 -15.13 27.21
N GLN A 191 76.52 -15.27 27.97
CA GLN A 191 75.84 -14.17 28.67
C GLN A 191 76.00 -14.36 30.18
N GLN A 192 76.98 -13.72 30.80
CA GLN A 192 77.14 -13.80 32.26
C GLN A 192 75.92 -13.18 32.96
N ILE A 193 75.32 -13.94 33.88
CA ILE A 193 74.19 -13.54 34.73
C ILE A 193 74.65 -13.65 36.19
N GLN A 194 74.31 -12.66 37.02
CA GLN A 194 74.52 -12.73 38.47
C GLN A 194 73.22 -13.13 39.19
N PRO A 195 73.28 -13.75 40.39
CA PRO A 195 72.10 -14.02 41.20
C PRO A 195 71.23 -12.78 41.46
N SER A 196 71.85 -11.60 41.59
CA SER A 196 71.19 -10.30 41.80
C SER A 196 70.40 -9.79 40.59
N ASP A 197 70.59 -10.38 39.41
CA ASP A 197 69.90 -9.99 38.18
C ASP A 197 68.57 -10.72 38.00
N ILE A 198 68.32 -11.76 38.82
CA ILE A 198 67.11 -12.57 38.81
C ILE A 198 66.22 -12.12 39.97
N ILE A 199 65.07 -11.53 39.66
CA ILE A 199 64.06 -11.13 40.65
C ILE A 199 63.28 -12.35 41.16
N LEU A 200 62.89 -13.24 40.25
CA LEU A 200 62.05 -14.40 40.55
C LEU A 200 62.37 -15.55 39.59
N ALA A 201 62.37 -16.77 40.10
CA ALA A 201 62.50 -17.99 39.30
C ALA A 201 61.56 -19.07 39.87
N HIS A 202 60.61 -19.56 39.06
CA HIS A 202 59.65 -20.58 39.49
C HIS A 202 59.16 -21.44 38.33
N ARG A 203 58.65 -22.65 38.63
CA ARG A 203 57.95 -23.51 37.66
C ARG A 203 56.47 -23.13 37.60
N VAL A 204 55.88 -23.15 36.41
CA VAL A 204 54.45 -22.94 36.18
C VAL A 204 53.72 -24.29 36.34
N PRO A 205 52.64 -24.38 37.13
CA PRO A 205 51.82 -25.59 37.19
C PRO A 205 51.21 -25.96 35.83
N HIS A 206 51.05 -27.25 35.56
CA HIS A 206 50.25 -27.69 34.42
C HIS A 206 48.76 -27.40 34.68
N VAL A 207 48.03 -27.05 33.60
CA VAL A 207 46.58 -26.83 33.65
C VAL A 207 45.82 -28.15 33.86
N GLY A 208 46.39 -29.29 33.44
CA GLY A 208 45.82 -30.62 33.66
C GLY A 208 46.79 -31.55 34.41
N GLU A 209 46.24 -32.41 35.27
CA GLU A 209 47.01 -33.28 36.17
C GLU A 209 47.83 -34.38 35.46
N ASN A 210 47.43 -34.76 34.24
CA ASN A 210 48.02 -35.87 33.48
C ASN A 210 49.11 -35.45 32.49
N ASP A 211 49.57 -34.20 32.53
CA ASP A 211 50.60 -33.71 31.62
C ASP A 211 52.00 -34.23 32.00
N LYS A 212 52.58 -35.05 31.12
CA LYS A 212 53.85 -35.75 31.36
C LYS A 212 55.09 -34.96 30.93
N ARG A 213 54.92 -33.80 30.28
CA ARG A 213 56.07 -32.94 29.92
C ARG A 213 56.65 -32.28 31.18
N PRO A 214 57.91 -31.81 31.17
CA PRO A 214 58.41 -30.98 32.26
C PRO A 214 57.70 -29.63 32.29
N LYS A 215 57.31 -29.17 33.48
CA LYS A 215 56.73 -27.84 33.71
C LYS A 215 57.64 -26.73 33.21
N ASN A 216 57.08 -25.76 32.50
CA ASN A 216 57.83 -24.59 32.05
C ASN A 216 58.31 -23.76 33.25
N ALA A 217 59.49 -23.16 33.15
CA ALA A 217 60.05 -22.29 34.18
C ALA A 217 60.00 -20.82 33.73
N ILE A 218 59.42 -19.95 34.56
CA ILE A 218 59.37 -18.50 34.32
C ILE A 218 60.41 -17.83 35.19
N ILE A 219 61.29 -17.07 34.54
CA ILE A 219 62.38 -16.33 35.17
C ILE A 219 62.18 -14.84 34.89
N LYS A 220 62.05 -14.03 35.93
CA LYS A 220 61.95 -12.57 35.83
C LYS A 220 63.30 -11.95 36.10
N PHE A 221 63.86 -11.27 35.11
CA PHE A 221 65.09 -10.51 35.26
C PHE A 221 64.85 -9.09 35.80
N LYS A 222 65.92 -8.45 36.27
CA LYS A 222 65.93 -7.08 36.78
C LYS A 222 65.71 -6.02 35.70
N SER A 223 66.04 -6.32 34.44
CA SER A 223 65.93 -5.40 33.31
C SER A 223 65.55 -6.12 32.01
N LYS A 224 64.71 -5.46 31.21
CA LYS A 224 64.35 -5.87 29.85
C LYS A 224 65.57 -6.01 28.94
N ILE A 225 66.56 -5.13 29.07
CA ILE A 225 67.80 -5.19 28.29
C ILE A 225 68.55 -6.51 28.53
N LEU A 226 68.59 -6.96 29.80
CA LEU A 226 69.26 -8.21 30.17
C LEU A 226 68.45 -9.43 29.68
N ARG A 227 67.11 -9.39 29.76
CA ARG A 227 66.22 -10.38 29.11
C ARG A 227 66.53 -10.50 27.62
N ASP A 228 66.56 -9.37 26.91
CA ASP A 228 66.72 -9.32 25.45
C ASP A 228 68.11 -9.82 25.02
N ASN A 229 69.16 -9.42 25.73
CA ASN A 229 70.52 -9.93 25.52
C ASN A 229 70.62 -11.44 25.76
N PHE A 230 69.95 -11.97 26.79
CA PHE A 230 69.94 -13.41 27.09
C PHE A 230 69.24 -14.20 25.96
N VAL A 231 68.08 -13.75 25.51
CA VAL A 231 67.34 -14.39 24.39
C VAL A 231 68.13 -14.28 23.08
N ALA A 232 68.77 -13.14 22.80
CA ALA A 232 69.61 -12.97 21.61
C ALA A 232 70.83 -13.91 21.62
N SER A 233 71.54 -14.01 22.74
CA SER A 233 72.68 -14.90 22.92
C SER A 233 72.29 -16.39 22.82
N TYR A 234 71.14 -16.77 23.37
CA TYR A 234 70.58 -18.12 23.19
C TYR A 234 70.26 -18.45 21.72
N ARG A 235 69.65 -17.51 20.99
CA ARG A 235 69.39 -17.67 19.54
C ARG A 235 70.68 -17.78 18.73
N ALA A 236 71.70 -16.98 19.06
CA ALA A 236 73.02 -17.06 18.44
C ALA A 236 73.73 -18.40 18.70
N LYS A 237 73.52 -19.01 19.88
CA LYS A 237 74.04 -20.35 20.23
C LYS A 237 73.40 -21.49 19.43
N LYS A 238 72.26 -21.25 18.78
CA LYS A 238 71.43 -22.25 18.04
C LYS A 238 70.84 -23.36 18.91
N GLY A 239 70.46 -23.02 20.14
CA GLY A 239 69.78 -23.92 21.08
C GLY A 239 70.71 -24.58 22.10
N LEU A 240 70.12 -25.31 23.04
CA LEU A 240 70.80 -25.98 24.15
C LEU A 240 70.23 -27.39 24.39
N THR A 241 71.04 -28.29 24.95
CA THR A 241 70.60 -29.60 25.43
C THR A 241 70.81 -29.76 26.95
N SER A 242 70.01 -30.63 27.58
CA SER A 242 70.15 -30.99 29.01
C SER A 242 71.55 -31.49 29.37
N GLU A 243 72.20 -32.26 28.49
CA GLU A 243 73.57 -32.74 28.67
C GLU A 243 74.58 -31.61 28.85
N GLN A 244 74.46 -30.52 28.07
CA GLN A 244 75.34 -29.36 28.19
C GLN A 244 75.22 -28.65 29.55
N LEU A 245 74.05 -28.76 30.20
CA LEU A 245 73.81 -28.25 31.56
C LEU A 245 74.24 -29.22 32.67
N SER A 246 74.96 -30.30 32.34
CA SER A 246 75.31 -31.39 33.27
C SER A 246 74.08 -32.05 33.93
N ILE A 247 72.94 -32.01 33.25
CA ILE A 247 71.70 -32.65 33.71
C ILE A 247 71.73 -34.12 33.25
N THR A 248 72.24 -35.00 34.11
CA THR A 248 72.08 -36.47 33.99
C THR A 248 70.64 -36.88 33.62
N GLY A 249 70.51 -37.74 32.62
CA GLY A 249 69.22 -38.15 32.03
C GLY A 249 69.33 -38.27 30.50
N SER A 250 68.18 -38.29 29.81
CA SER A 250 68.15 -38.21 28.35
C SER A 250 68.51 -36.81 27.84
N SER A 251 69.16 -36.75 26.68
CA SER A 251 69.42 -35.49 25.98
C SER A 251 68.12 -34.90 25.44
N ASN A 252 67.65 -33.83 26.08
CA ASN A 252 66.43 -33.12 25.73
C ASN A 252 66.83 -31.71 25.27
N LYS A 253 66.26 -31.25 24.15
CA LYS A 253 66.42 -29.86 23.69
C LYS A 253 65.63 -28.93 24.61
N ILE A 254 66.28 -27.88 25.09
CA ILE A 254 65.70 -26.85 25.94
C ILE A 254 65.39 -25.62 25.08
N TYR A 255 64.26 -24.97 25.33
CA TYR A 255 63.77 -23.84 24.54
C TYR A 255 63.60 -22.61 25.42
N ILE A 256 63.99 -21.44 24.90
CA ILE A 256 63.99 -20.10 25.53
C ILE A 256 63.61 -19.06 24.45
#